data_AF-A0A1R4HAH5-F1
#
_entry.id   AF-A0A1R4HAH5-F1
#
_cell.length_a   1.000
_cell.length_b   1.000
_cell.length_c   1.000
_cell.angle_alpha   90.00
_cell.angle_beta   90.00
_cell.angle_gamma   90.00
#
_symmetry.space_group_name_H-M   'P 1'
#
loop_
_entity.id
_entity.type
_entity.pdbx_description
1 polymer ?
#
loop_
_entity_poly.entity_id
_entity_poly.type
_entity_poly.pdbx_seq_one_letter_code
_entity_poly.pdbx_strand_id
1 'polypeptide(L)' 'MNMIAVSQKAESLHNESQEPTQLYDSERYTAYTEDLEFMWRWTIYHDNKLIQEGCSLTLEASRRAVNHVLVFFNAFKPN' A
#
# COMPACT_ATOMS: atom_id res chain seq x y z
N MET A 1 9.76 4.80 -30.87
CA MET A 1 9.32 4.07 -29.66
C MET A 1 8.76 5.11 -28.69
N ASN A 2 7.45 5.11 -28.47
CA ASN A 2 6.72 6.21 -27.84
C ASN A 2 6.51 5.90 -26.34
N MET A 3 7.29 6.52 -25.44
CA MET A 3 7.25 6.24 -24.00
C MET A 3 5.95 6.69 -23.31
N ILE A 4 5.06 7.39 -24.01
CA ILE A 4 3.79 7.89 -23.46
C ILE A 4 2.70 6.80 -23.46
N ALA A 5 2.80 5.81 -24.36
CA ALA A 5 1.79 4.76 -24.50
C ALA A 5 1.85 3.66 -23.41
N VAL A 6 2.95 3.60 -22.65
CA VAL A 6 3.10 2.64 -21.53
C VAL A 6 2.34 3.13 -20.29
N SER A 7 2.27 4.45 -20.08
CA SER A 7 1.62 5.05 -18.90
C SER A 7 0.10 4.85 -18.90
N GLN A 8 -0.57 5.05 -20.03
CA GLN A 8 -2.04 4.99 -20.10
C GLN A 8 -2.60 3.56 -20.20
N LYS A 9 -1.78 2.59 -20.63
CA LYS A 9 -2.21 1.21 -20.84
C LYS A 9 -1.99 0.32 -19.60
N ALA A 10 -1.17 0.76 -18.65
CA ALA A 10 -0.99 0.10 -17.36
C ALA A 10 -2.15 0.39 -16.39
N GLU A 11 -2.85 1.52 -16.56
CA GLU A 11 -3.95 1.94 -15.69
C GLU A 11 -5.28 1.20 -15.98
N SER A 12 -5.38 0.47 -17.10
CA SER A 12 -6.66 -0.12 -17.56
C SER A 12 -6.79 -1.63 -17.33
N LEU A 13 -5.95 -2.25 -16.51
CA LEU A 13 -6.23 -3.59 -15.97
C LEU A 13 -7.08 -3.45 -14.71
N HIS A 14 -8.29 -2.91 -14.89
CA HIS A 14 -9.31 -2.88 -13.84
C HIS A 14 -9.82 -4.32 -13.65
N ASN A 15 -9.21 -5.04 -12.72
CA ASN A 15 -9.83 -6.19 -12.10
C ASN A 15 -11.05 -5.68 -11.34
N GLU A 16 -12.18 -6.37 -11.39
CA GLU A 16 -13.41 -5.98 -10.70
C GLU A 16 -13.08 -5.59 -9.26
N SER A 17 -13.35 -4.32 -8.91
CA SER A 17 -12.75 -3.61 -7.78
C SER A 17 -12.99 -4.32 -6.45
N GLN A 18 -12.10 -5.24 -6.09
CA GLN A 18 -12.06 -5.75 -4.72
C GLN A 18 -11.61 -4.60 -3.85
N GLU A 19 -12.47 -4.23 -2.90
CA GLU A 19 -12.13 -3.24 -1.88
C GLU A 19 -10.78 -3.61 -1.24
N PRO A 20 -9.84 -2.65 -1.11
CA PRO A 20 -8.54 -2.91 -0.50
C PRO A 20 -8.70 -3.55 0.87
N THR A 21 -7.94 -4.62 1.12
CA THR A 21 -7.95 -5.29 2.41
C THR A 21 -7.27 -4.41 3.45
N GLN A 22 -8.00 -4.02 4.48
CA GLN A 22 -7.43 -3.24 5.59
C GLN A 22 -6.44 -4.09 6.39
N LEU A 23 -5.22 -3.58 6.55
CA LEU A 23 -4.14 -4.22 7.30
C LEU A 23 -3.96 -3.64 8.70
N TYR A 24 -4.26 -2.36 8.87
CA TYR A 24 -4.08 -1.63 10.12
C TYR A 24 -5.04 -0.44 10.21
N ASP A 25 -5.52 -0.15 11.42
CA ASP A 25 -6.37 1.01 11.72
C ASP A 25 -6.04 1.59 13.08
N SER A 26 -5.92 2.92 13.15
CA SER A 26 -5.74 3.68 14.38
C SER A 26 -6.14 5.14 14.12
N GLU A 27 -6.19 5.95 15.19
CA GLU A 27 -6.51 7.38 15.07
C GLU A 27 -5.61 8.16 14.08
N ARG A 28 -4.34 7.75 13.92
CA ARG A 28 -3.34 8.49 13.13
C ARG A 28 -2.93 7.79 11.86
N TYR A 29 -2.81 6.47 11.90
CA TYR A 29 -2.35 5.67 10.77
C TYR A 29 -3.40 4.65 10.33
N THR A 30 -3.59 4.55 9.02
CA THR A 30 -4.35 3.46 8.38
C THR A 30 -3.46 2.81 7.33
N ALA A 31 -3.65 1.51 7.10
CA ALA A 31 -2.93 0.81 6.05
C ALA A 31 -3.82 -0.19 5.32
N TYR A 32 -3.64 -0.29 4.02
CA TYR A 32 -4.42 -1.15 3.13
C TYR A 32 -3.48 -1.98 2.26
N THR A 33 -4.02 -3.05 1.68
CA THR A 33 -3.33 -3.83 0.65
C THR A 33 -4.29 -4.31 -0.41
N GLU A 34 -3.77 -4.46 -1.62
CA GLU A 34 -4.49 -4.90 -2.80
C GLU A 34 -3.72 -6.08 -3.41
N ASP A 35 -4.46 -7.11 -3.83
CA ASP A 35 -3.92 -8.21 -4.62
C ASP A 35 -3.87 -7.79 -6.09
N LEU A 36 -2.66 -7.74 -6.65
CA LEU A 36 -2.43 -7.45 -8.06
C LEU A 36 -2.24 -8.74 -8.88
N GLU A 37 -2.64 -9.90 -8.35
CA GLU A 37 -2.48 -11.26 -8.90
C GLU A 37 -1.03 -11.77 -8.96
N PHE A 38 -0.06 -10.91 -9.25
CA PHE A 38 1.37 -11.24 -9.28
C PHE A 38 2.15 -10.74 -8.05
N MET A 39 1.56 -9.83 -7.28
CA MET A 39 2.13 -9.26 -6.06
C MET A 39 1.06 -8.57 -5.23
N TRP A 40 1.39 -8.23 -3.99
CA TRP A 40 0.54 -7.45 -3.11
C TRP A 40 1.11 -6.04 -3.00
N ARG A 41 0.33 -5.03 -3.38
CA ARG A 41 0.66 -3.63 -3.09
C ARG A 41 0.09 -3.26 -1.73
N TRP A 42 0.85 -2.55 -0.91
CA TRP A 42 0.35 -2.01 0.35
C TRP A 42 0.64 -0.51 0.45
N THR A 43 -0.26 0.20 1.12
CA THR A 43 -0.22 1.64 1.31
C THR A 43 -0.41 1.97 2.79
N ILE A 44 0.29 2.99 3.27
CA ILE A 44 0.16 3.52 4.63
C ILE A 44 -0.19 5.00 4.53
N TYR A 45 -1.24 5.39 5.25
CA TYR A 45 -1.71 6.76 5.35
C TYR A 45 -1.48 7.29 6.76
N HIS A 46 -1.21 8.59 6.88
CA HIS A 46 -1.26 9.34 8.13
C HIS A 46 -2.18 10.54 7.98
N ASP A 47 -3.18 10.69 8.84
CA ASP A 47 -4.23 11.71 8.72
C ASP A 47 -4.83 11.79 7.30
N ASN A 48 -5.20 10.62 6.75
CA ASN A 48 -5.73 10.44 5.40
C ASN A 48 -4.80 10.88 4.25
N LYS A 49 -3.51 11.13 4.52
CA LYS A 49 -2.50 11.40 3.48
C LYS A 49 -1.63 10.17 3.29
N LEU A 50 -1.46 9.73 2.04
CA LEU A 50 -0.54 8.66 1.71
C LEU A 50 0.89 9.08 2.08
N ILE A 51 1.54 8.33 2.96
CA ILE A 51 2.92 8.61 3.41
C ILE A 51 3.92 7.56 2.94
N GLN A 52 3.47 6.34 2.63
CA GLN A 52 4.33 5.28 2.14
C GLN A 52 3.53 4.31 1.28
N GLU A 53 4.17 3.84 0.20
CA GLU A 53 3.73 2.72 -0.61
C GLU A 53 4.83 1.66 -0.64
N GLY A 54 4.46 0.39 -0.76
CA GLY A 54 5.39 -0.69 -1.01
C GLY A 54 4.69 -1.95 -1.49
N CYS A 55 5.43 -3.05 -1.49
CA CYS A 55 4.90 -4.32 -1.94
C CYS A 55 5.41 -5.53 -1.15
N SER A 56 4.74 -6.65 -1.35
CA SER A 56 5.09 -7.94 -0.78
C SER A 56 4.59 -9.07 -1.67
N LEU A 57 5.15 -10.26 -1.51
CA LEU A 57 4.78 -11.42 -2.32
C LEU A 57 3.47 -12.06 -1.86
N THR A 58 3.08 -11.86 -0.60
CA THR A 58 1.87 -12.44 -0.02
C THR A 58 1.21 -11.44 0.93
N LEU A 59 -0.10 -11.61 1.17
CA LEU A 59 -0.86 -10.84 2.17
C LEU A 59 -0.18 -10.85 3.56
N GLU A 60 0.29 -12.02 4.00
CA GLU A 60 0.97 -12.15 5.29
C GLU A 60 2.32 -11.44 5.33
N ALA A 61 3.04 -11.40 4.21
CA ALA A 61 4.25 -10.58 4.10
C ALA A 61 3.91 -9.09 4.12
N SER A 62 2.81 -8.65 3.48
CA SER A 62 2.32 -7.26 3.56
C SER A 62 2.03 -6.85 5.00
N ARG A 63 1.33 -7.69 5.77
CA ARG A 63 1.06 -7.45 7.21
C ARG A 63 2.34 -7.20 8.00
N ARG A 64 3.36 -8.05 7.83
CA ARG A 64 4.64 -7.91 8.53
C ARG A 64 5.42 -6.67 8.07
N ALA A 65 5.45 -6.39 6.77
CA ALA A 65 6.14 -5.24 6.21
C ALA A 65 5.53 -3.92 6.75
N VAL A 66 4.21 -3.78 6.69
CA VAL A 66 3.49 -2.63 7.25
C VAL A 66 3.77 -2.47 8.75
N ASN A 67 3.74 -3.57 9.52
CA ASN A 67 4.04 -3.51 10.94
C ASN A 67 5.47 -2.99 11.22
N HIS A 68 6.47 -3.43 10.46
CA HIS A 68 7.83 -2.91 10.62
C HIS A 68 7.94 -1.41 10.34
N VAL A 69 7.28 -0.92 9.29
CA VAL A 69 7.25 0.50 8.94
C VAL A 69 6.53 1.32 10.02
N LEU A 70 5.40 0.85 10.52
CA LEU A 70 4.66 1.54 11.59
C LEU A 70 5.43 1.58 12.92
N VAL A 71 6.15 0.51 13.27
CA VAL A 71 7.05 0.51 14.43
C VAL A 71 8.13 1.58 14.27
N PHE A 72 8.73 1.71 13.08
CA PHE A 72 9.70 2.76 12.80
C PHE A 72 9.08 4.16 12.94
N PHE A 73 7.91 4.42 12.34
CA PHE A 73 7.23 5.72 12.45
C PHE A 73 6.83 6.08 13.88
N ASN A 74 6.39 5.09 14.68
CA ASN A 74 6.07 5.31 16.09
C ASN A 74 7.32 5.58 16.95
N ALA A 75 8.47 5.00 16.61
CA ALA A 75 9.75 5.33 17.24
C ALA A 75 10.24 6.74 16.83
N PHE A 76 9.88 7.18 15.63
CA PHE A 76 10.23 8.49 15.05
C PHE A 76 9.18 9.58 15.29
N LYS A 77 8.44 9.54 16.41
CA LYS A 77 7.58 10.68 16.79
C LYS A 77 8.47 11.89 17.09
N PRO A 78 8.45 12.98 16.28
CA PRO A 78 9.03 14.23 16.74
C PRO A 78 8.20 14.70 17.94
N ASN A 79 8.88 14.94 19.07
CA ASN A 79 8.28 15.60 20.23
C ASN A 79 7.83 17.03 19.88
#